data_AF-A0A970P1J2-F1
#
_entry.id   AF-A0A970P1J2-F1
#
_cell.length_a   1.000
_cell.length_b   1.000
_cell.length_c   1.000
_cell.angle_alpha   90.00
_cell.angle_beta   90.00
_cell.angle_gamma   90.00
#
_symmetry.space_group_name_H-M   'P 1'
#
loop_
_entity.id
_entity.type
_entity.pdbx_description
1 polymer ?
#
loop_
_entity_poly.entity_id
_entity_poly.type
_entity_poly.pdbx_seq_one_letter_code
_entity_poly.pdbx_strand_id
1 'polypeptide(L)'
;MQIKFLTSLIPLIEDKYSKYFARYNGEVKAISSMETAEWLNKFGLNILQRGESLENILKIHALIRQHPDLDLFIQTNPSYCCPSLVTEAMVSKIEEMTGVPVVTIEYDGTAGQKNENIIPYLKFAGLF
;
A
#
# COMPACT_ATOMS: atom_id res chain seq x y z
N MET A 1 -5.95 21.35 24.35
CA MET A 1 -6.50 20.35 25.29
C MET A 1 -7.18 19.19 24.55
N GLN A 2 -8.06 19.45 23.57
CA GLN A 2 -8.73 18.39 22.78
C GLN A 2 -7.80 17.48 21.96
N ILE A 3 -6.72 18.01 21.35
CA ILE A 3 -5.78 17.21 20.56
C ILE A 3 -5.08 16.15 21.42
N LYS A 4 -4.69 16.47 22.66
CA LYS A 4 -4.01 15.54 23.57
C LYS A 4 -4.88 14.34 23.94
N PHE A 5 -6.20 14.53 24.04
CA PHE A 5 -7.14 13.43 24.28
C PHE A 5 -7.20 12.49 23.08
N LEU A 6 -7.39 13.02 21.86
CA LEU A 6 -7.40 12.19 20.65
C LEU A 6 -6.08 11.45 20.42
N THR A 7 -4.94 12.10 20.65
CA THR A 7 -3.62 11.44 20.56
C THR A 7 -3.48 10.30 21.57
N SER A 8 -4.06 10.43 22.77
CA SER A 8 -4.05 9.35 23.77
C SER A 8 -4.87 8.11 23.38
N LEU A 9 -5.77 8.24 22.40
CA LEU A 9 -6.55 7.11 21.87
C LEU A 9 -5.80 6.32 20.80
N ILE A 10 -4.77 6.90 20.16
CA ILE A 10 -4.00 6.23 19.10
C ILE A 10 -3.45 4.88 19.57
N PRO A 11 -2.77 4.76 20.72
CA PRO A 11 -2.22 3.47 21.16
C PRO A 11 -3.31 2.41 21.41
N LEU A 12 -4.52 2.83 21.82
CA LEU A 12 -5.64 1.91 22.04
C LEU A 12 -6.18 1.35 20.72
N ILE A 13 -6.23 2.19 19.68
CA ILE A 13 -6.62 1.78 18.33
C ILE A 13 -5.53 0.87 17.75
N GLU A 14 -4.26 1.25 17.88
CA GLU A 14 -3.12 0.45 17.43
C GLU A 14 -3.10 -0.93 18.11
N ASP A 15 -3.26 -1.02 19.43
CA ASP A 15 -3.33 -2.31 20.14
C ASP A 15 -4.51 -3.18 19.70
N LYS A 16 -5.67 -2.54 19.47
CA LYS A 16 -6.86 -3.25 18.98
C LYS A 16 -6.61 -3.90 17.62
N TYR A 17 -5.93 -3.21 16.71
CA TYR A 17 -5.72 -3.70 15.34
C TYR A 17 -4.43 -4.49 15.14
N SER A 18 -3.41 -4.27 15.98
CA SER A 18 -2.09 -4.93 15.87
C SER A 18 -2.20 -6.46 15.85
N LYS A 19 -3.15 -7.02 16.60
CA LYS A 19 -3.39 -8.47 16.71
C LYS A 19 -3.76 -9.10 15.37
N TYR A 20 -4.48 -8.39 14.50
CA TYR A 20 -4.82 -8.88 13.17
C TYR A 20 -3.60 -8.86 12.22
N PHE A 21 -2.66 -7.96 12.46
CA PHE A 21 -1.47 -7.78 11.63
C PHE A 21 -0.25 -8.56 12.11
N ALA A 22 -0.25 -9.03 13.36
CA ALA A 22 0.88 -9.73 13.97
C ALA A 22 1.37 -10.92 13.14
N ARG A 23 0.46 -11.63 12.45
CA ARG A 23 0.81 -12.76 11.56
C ARG A 23 1.63 -12.37 10.32
N TYR A 24 1.59 -11.09 9.95
CA TYR A 24 2.32 -10.54 8.80
C TYR A 24 3.63 -9.84 9.21
N ASN A 25 3.82 -9.61 10.52
CA ASN A 25 5.10 -9.13 11.06
C ASN A 25 6.10 -10.28 11.07
N GLY A 26 6.70 -10.56 9.91
CA GLY A 26 7.78 -11.54 9.73
C GLY A 26 9.17 -10.90 9.71
N GLU A 27 10.20 -11.74 9.57
CA GLU A 27 11.57 -11.27 9.36
C GLU A 27 11.68 -10.53 8.01
N VAL A 28 12.10 -9.27 8.08
CA VAL A 28 12.36 -8.46 6.88
C VAL A 28 13.61 -9.01 6.21
N LYS A 29 13.45 -9.62 5.03
CA LYS A 29 14.59 -10.01 4.19
C LYS A 29 15.26 -8.74 3.66
N ALA A 30 16.53 -8.57 3.99
CA ALA A 30 17.31 -7.44 3.50
C ALA A 30 17.38 -7.46 1.97
N ILE A 31 17.04 -6.34 1.34
CA ILE A 31 17.14 -6.12 -0.11
C ILE A 31 18.45 -5.38 -0.36
N SER A 32 19.24 -5.86 -1.32
CA SER A 32 20.50 -5.18 -1.66
C SER A 32 20.22 -3.80 -2.27
N SER A 33 21.17 -2.87 -2.13
CA SER A 33 21.06 -1.53 -2.73
C SER A 33 21.00 -1.60 -4.26
N MET A 34 21.71 -2.55 -4.87
CA MET A 34 21.71 -2.78 -6.31
C MET A 34 20.33 -3.24 -6.81
N GLU A 35 19.76 -4.26 -6.16
CA GLU A 35 18.43 -4.77 -6.49
C GLU A 35 17.35 -3.68 -6.30
N THR A 36 17.48 -2.88 -5.23
CA THR A 36 16.59 -1.75 -4.98
C THR A 36 16.66 -0.72 -6.10
N ALA A 37 17.86 -0.38 -6.56
CA ALA A 37 18.06 0.57 -7.66
C ALA A 37 17.50 0.03 -8.99
N GLU A 38 17.72 -1.25 -9.29
CA GLU A 38 17.16 -1.91 -10.48
C GLU A 38 15.63 -1.91 -10.46
N TRP A 39 15.03 -2.18 -9.29
CA TRP A 39 13.58 -2.11 -9.13
C TRP A 39 13.05 -0.69 -9.38
N LEU A 40 13.61 0.32 -8.72
CA LEU A 40 13.18 1.72 -8.88
C LEU A 40 13.30 2.21 -10.33
N ASN A 41 14.38 1.83 -11.02
CA ASN A 41 14.61 2.21 -12.42
C ASN A 41 13.50 1.73 -13.36
N LYS A 42 12.82 0.61 -13.06
CA LYS A 42 11.69 0.10 -13.87
C LYS A 42 10.49 1.06 -13.86
N PHE A 43 10.42 1.95 -12.88
CA PHE A 43 9.37 2.98 -12.73
C PHE A 43 9.89 4.38 -13.06
N GLY A 44 11.11 4.51 -13.61
CA GLY A 44 11.75 5.80 -13.85
C GLY A 44 12.14 6.54 -12.56
N LEU A 45 12.24 5.81 -11.44
CA LEU A 45 12.61 6.35 -10.14
C LEU A 45 14.07 6.06 -9.80
N ASN A 46 14.64 6.85 -8.89
CA ASN A 46 15.99 6.64 -8.36
C ASN A 46 16.04 6.85 -6.84
N ILE A 47 17.08 6.30 -6.20
CA ILE A 47 17.22 6.29 -4.74
C ILE A 47 17.43 7.69 -4.11
N LEU A 48 17.77 8.70 -4.91
CA LEU A 48 17.97 10.08 -4.42
C LEU A 48 16.65 10.85 -4.33
N GLN A 49 15.61 10.39 -5.04
CA GLN A 49 14.26 10.94 -4.93
C GLN A 49 13.66 10.62 -3.57
N ARG A 50 12.69 11.44 -3.16
CA ARG A 50 11.94 11.26 -1.91
C ARG A 50 10.47 11.49 -2.18
N GLY A 51 9.62 10.90 -1.34
CA GLY A 51 8.18 11.08 -1.39
C GLY A 51 7.44 9.75 -1.40
N GLU A 52 6.13 9.84 -1.16
CA GLU A 52 5.25 8.70 -0.94
C GLU A 52 5.19 7.75 -2.16
N SER A 53 5.28 8.24 -3.41
CA SER A 53 5.30 7.34 -4.58
C SER A 53 6.54 6.43 -4.60
N LEU A 54 7.72 6.95 -4.24
CA LEU A 54 8.94 6.14 -4.11
C LEU A 54 8.80 5.13 -2.96
N GLU A 55 8.26 5.57 -1.82
CA GLU A 55 8.01 4.70 -0.69
C GLU A 55 7.01 3.57 -1.04
N ASN A 56 5.96 3.87 -1.80
CA ASN A 56 4.97 2.88 -2.24
C ASN A 56 5.61 1.83 -3.15
N ILE A 57 6.42 2.25 -4.13
CA ILE A 57 7.12 1.32 -5.02
C ILE A 57 8.11 0.43 -4.24
N LEU A 58 8.78 0.96 -3.22
CA LEU A 58 9.65 0.16 -2.33
C LEU A 58 8.85 -0.82 -1.46
N LYS A 59 7.69 -0.40 -0.91
CA LYS A 59 6.80 -1.26 -0.13
C LYS A 59 6.25 -2.39 -0.99
N ILE A 60 5.82 -2.11 -2.21
CA ILE A 60 5.37 -3.13 -3.19
C ILE A 60 6.48 -4.16 -3.41
N HIS A 61 7.71 -3.71 -3.66
CA HIS A 61 8.84 -4.62 -3.86
C HIS A 61 9.08 -5.55 -2.67
N ALA A 62 9.04 -5.01 -1.45
CA ALA A 62 9.21 -5.79 -0.24
C ALA A 62 8.06 -6.81 -0.07
N LEU A 63 6.82 -6.37 -0.30
CA LEU A 63 5.62 -7.19 -0.11
C LEU A 63 5.59 -8.39 -1.06
N ILE A 64 5.79 -8.20 -2.37
CA ILE A 64 5.77 -9.31 -3.34
C ILE A 64 6.87 -10.35 -3.07
N ARG A 65 8.01 -9.93 -2.49
CA ARG A 65 9.11 -10.84 -2.14
C ARG A 65 8.83 -11.63 -0.86
N GLN A 66 8.11 -11.02 0.08
CA GLN A 66 7.79 -11.62 1.37
C GLN A 66 6.52 -12.49 1.29
N HIS A 67 5.57 -12.09 0.46
CA HIS A 67 4.25 -12.70 0.31
C HIS A 67 3.99 -13.03 -1.17
N PRO A 68 4.46 -14.19 -1.65
CA PRO A 68 4.21 -14.63 -3.03
C PRO A 68 2.74 -14.99 -3.29
N ASP A 69 1.94 -15.12 -2.22
CA ASP A 69 0.50 -15.36 -2.19
C ASP A 69 -0.33 -14.07 -2.15
N LEU A 70 0.26 -12.92 -2.48
CA LEU A 70 -0.44 -11.63 -2.46
C LEU A 70 -1.41 -11.50 -3.65
N ASP A 71 -2.71 -11.34 -3.35
CA ASP A 71 -3.77 -11.30 -4.38
C ASP A 71 -4.19 -9.90 -4.86
N LEU A 72 -3.95 -8.85 -4.05
CA LEU A 72 -4.45 -7.50 -4.35
C LEU A 72 -3.65 -6.42 -3.60
N PHE A 73 -3.27 -5.38 -4.32
CA PHE A 73 -2.85 -4.12 -3.71
C PHE A 73 -4.05 -3.16 -3.59
N ILE A 74 -4.25 -2.60 -2.40
CA ILE A 74 -5.24 -1.54 -2.17
C ILE A 74 -4.49 -0.23 -1.94
N GLN A 75 -4.61 0.70 -2.87
CA GLN A 75 -4.08 2.04 -2.74
C GLN A 75 -5.16 2.97 -2.20
N THR A 76 -4.94 3.56 -1.04
CA THR A 76 -5.87 4.56 -0.48
C THR A 76 -5.40 5.96 -0.84
N ASN A 77 -6.22 6.71 -1.59
CA ASN A 77 -5.93 8.09 -1.97
C ASN A 77 -6.84 9.05 -1.19
N PRO A 78 -6.31 9.90 -0.29
CA PRO A 78 -7.12 10.89 0.40
C PRO A 78 -7.24 12.16 -0.44
N SER A 79 -8.44 12.41 -0.98
CA SER A 79 -8.81 13.66 -1.65
C SER A 79 -7.85 14.05 -2.77
N TYR A 80 -7.54 13.12 -3.68
CA TYR A 80 -6.65 13.33 -4.84
C TYR A 80 -5.26 13.86 -4.44
N CYS A 81 -4.67 13.27 -3.41
CA CYS A 81 -3.33 13.63 -2.95
C CYS A 81 -2.31 13.35 -4.08
N CYS A 82 -1.49 14.34 -4.43
CA CYS A 82 -0.56 14.28 -5.55
C CYS A 82 0.30 13.00 -5.61
N PRO A 83 0.87 12.49 -4.50
CA PRO A 83 1.71 11.29 -4.55
C PRO A 83 0.92 10.00 -4.80
N SER A 84 -0.33 9.95 -4.34
CA SER A 84 -1.24 8.86 -4.66
C SER A 84 -1.61 8.87 -6.15
N LEU A 85 -1.87 10.03 -6.76
CA LEU A 85 -2.12 10.12 -8.21
C LEU A 85 -0.92 9.71 -9.06
N VAL A 86 0.30 10.08 -8.62
CA VAL A 86 1.52 9.65 -9.30
C VAL A 86 1.71 8.13 -9.21
N THR A 87 1.39 7.53 -8.07
CA THR A 87 1.42 6.06 -7.91
C THR A 87 0.31 5.40 -8.75
N GLU A 88 -0.87 6.01 -8.83
CA GLU A 88 -2.00 5.54 -9.63
C GLU A 88 -1.65 5.53 -11.13
N ALA A 89 -0.92 6.54 -11.60
CA ALA A 89 -0.41 6.57 -12.97
C ALA A 89 0.59 5.43 -13.29
N MET A 90 1.16 4.78 -12.27
CA MET A 90 2.07 3.64 -12.42
C MET A 90 1.36 2.28 -12.32
N VAL A 91 0.05 2.24 -12.06
CA VAL A 91 -0.72 1.00 -11.81
C VAL A 91 -0.48 -0.06 -12.86
N SER A 92 -0.65 0.25 -14.14
CA SER A 92 -0.46 -0.75 -15.21
C SER A 92 0.94 -1.35 -15.20
N LYS A 93 1.97 -0.57 -14.83
CA LYS A 93 3.34 -1.07 -14.71
C LYS A 93 3.52 -1.91 -13.45
N ILE A 94 2.90 -1.53 -12.33
CA ILE A 94 2.91 -2.34 -11.10
C ILE A 94 2.28 -3.70 -11.38
N GLU A 95 1.11 -3.75 -12.01
CA GLU A 95 0.41 -4.98 -12.36
C GLU A 95 1.22 -5.84 -13.33
N GLU A 96 1.81 -5.24 -14.37
CA GLU A 96 2.70 -5.94 -15.31
C GLU A 96 3.91 -6.57 -14.61
N MET A 97 4.54 -5.85 -13.68
CA MET A 97 5.77 -6.28 -13.00
C MET A 97 5.51 -7.29 -11.89
N THR A 98 4.35 -7.24 -11.25
CA THR A 98 4.04 -8.05 -10.06
C THR A 98 3.09 -9.20 -10.35
N GLY A 99 2.27 -9.10 -11.40
CA GLY A 99 1.14 -9.99 -11.64
C GLY A 99 -0.04 -9.81 -10.67
N VAL A 100 0.03 -8.80 -9.78
CA VAL A 100 -0.97 -8.55 -8.75
C VAL A 100 -1.78 -7.30 -9.11
N PRO A 101 -3.12 -7.36 -9.13
CA PRO A 101 -3.96 -6.21 -9.43
C PRO A 101 -3.81 -5.09 -8.40
N VAL A 102 -4.04 -3.84 -8.82
CA VAL A 102 -4.08 -2.68 -7.94
C VAL A 102 -5.47 -2.03 -7.99
N VAL A 103 -6.10 -1.85 -6.84
CA VAL A 103 -7.35 -1.07 -6.72
C VAL A 103 -7.08 0.22 -5.95
N THR A 104 -7.47 1.35 -6.54
CA THR A 104 -7.42 2.65 -5.87
C THR A 104 -8.77 2.96 -5.23
N ILE A 105 -8.75 3.33 -3.95
CA ILE A 105 -9.91 3.79 -3.19
C ILE A 105 -9.71 5.26 -2.86
N GLU A 106 -10.56 6.09 -3.45
CA GLU A 106 -10.56 7.53 -3.24
C GLU A 106 -11.45 7.90 -2.05
N TYR A 107 -10.82 8.45 -0.99
CA TYR A 107 -11.49 9.03 0.16
C TYR A 107 -11.51 10.55 0.04
N ASP A 108 -12.51 11.05 -0.68
CA ASP A 108 -12.77 12.47 -0.97
C ASP A 108 -13.46 13.24 0.20
N GLY A 109 -13.52 12.65 1.39
CA GLY A 109 -14.21 13.23 2.54
C GLY A 109 -15.75 13.18 2.46
N THR A 110 -16.32 12.58 1.40
CA THR A 110 -17.76 12.30 1.35
C THR A 110 -18.06 11.03 2.13
N ALA A 111 -19.25 10.97 2.75
CA ALA A 111 -19.72 9.79 3.49
C ALA A 111 -20.17 8.63 2.56
N GLY A 112 -19.64 8.55 1.34
CA GLY A 112 -19.99 7.52 0.36
C GLY A 112 -19.40 6.15 0.72
N GLN A 113 -19.99 5.09 0.15
CA GLN A 113 -19.50 3.71 0.32
C GLN A 113 -18.30 3.41 -0.60
N LYS A 114 -17.12 3.94 -0.25
CA LYS A 114 -15.91 3.82 -1.09
C LYS A 114 -15.30 2.41 -1.13
N ASN A 115 -15.53 1.62 -0.09
CA ASN A 115 -14.92 0.28 0.04
C ASN A 115 -15.59 -0.80 -0.84
N GLU A 116 -16.74 -0.51 -1.44
CA GLU A 116 -17.44 -1.46 -2.34
C GLU A 116 -16.58 -1.83 -3.56
N ASN A 117 -15.66 -0.95 -3.96
CA ASN A 117 -14.71 -1.20 -5.05
C ASN A 117 -13.83 -2.45 -4.83
N ILE A 118 -13.67 -2.91 -3.58
CA ILE A 118 -12.87 -4.11 -3.25
C ILE A 118 -13.70 -5.40 -3.46
N ILE A 119 -15.05 -5.33 -3.42
CA ILE A 119 -15.93 -6.50 -3.41
C ILE A 119 -15.65 -7.48 -4.58
N PRO A 120 -15.47 -7.03 -5.84
CA PRO A 120 -15.18 -7.94 -6.94
C PRO A 120 -13.92 -8.78 -6.69
N TYR A 121 -12.86 -8.15 -6.17
CA TYR A 121 -11.59 -8.82 -5.92
C TYR A 121 -11.69 -9.84 -4.79
N LEU A 122 -12.44 -9.52 -3.72
CA LEU A 122 -12.68 -10.47 -2.63
C LEU A 122 -13.45 -11.72 -3.10
N LYS A 123 -14.41 -11.53 -4.01
CA LYS A 123 -15.19 -12.64 -4.60
C LYS A 123 -14.32 -13.56 -5.46
N PHE A 124 -13.39 -13.00 -6.24
CA PHE A 124 -12.51 -13.81 -7.09
C PHE A 124 -11.33 -14.44 -6.33
N ALA A 125 -10.92 -13.87 -5.19
CA ALA A 125 -9.92 -14.45 -4.29
C ALA A 125 -10.45 -15.63 -3.45
N GLY A 126 -11.74 -15.99 -3.58
CA GLY A 126 -12.33 -17.11 -2.84
C GLY A 126 -12.56 -16.84 -1.34
N LEU A 127 -12.58 -15.57 -0.95
CA LEU A 127 -12.81 -15.15 0.44
C LEU A 127 -14.30 -14.97 0.79
N PHE A 128 -15.20 -15.04 -0.21
CA PHE A 128 -16.67 -14.97 -0.09
C PHE A 128 -17.39 -15.76 -1.17
#